data_AF-A0A2W4NX55-F1
#
_entry.id   AF-A0A2W4NX55-F1
#
_cell.length_a   1.000
_cell.length_b   1.000
_cell.length_c   1.000
_cell.angle_alpha   90.00
_cell.angle_beta   90.00
_cell.angle_gamma   90.00
#
_symmetry.space_group_name_H-M   'P 1'
#
loop_
_entity.id
_entity.type
_entity.pdbx_description
1 polymer ?
#
loop_
_entity_poly.entity_id
_entity_poly.type
_entity_poly.pdbx_seq_one_letter_code
_entity_poly.pdbx_strand_id
1 'polypeptide(L)'
;MPSVVDQQRLEQITEDLVQLYEVHGPPVPIESMLQRPPHEMWEELDINNLSGSFISIGDRYAPRMSLARLFARQIASSEWGSKQALSSLVHDEEAIHAFARMLVMPASLIRSLSEGARRRDTNKRLFNVPGAERCQRLRKPAC
;
A
#
# COMPACT_ATOMS: atom_id res chain seq x y z
N MET A 1 7.71 16.55 -18.98
CA MET A 1 8.59 16.36 -17.82
C MET A 1 7.88 15.40 -16.88
N PRO A 2 8.22 14.11 -16.80
CA PRO A 2 7.52 13.25 -15.85
C PRO A 2 8.04 13.60 -14.46
N SER A 3 7.17 14.17 -13.62
CA SER A 3 7.46 14.35 -12.20
C SER A 3 7.43 12.98 -11.54
N VAL A 4 8.61 12.36 -11.50
CA VAL A 4 8.89 11.19 -10.67
C VAL A 4 8.74 11.65 -9.23
N VAL A 5 7.62 11.34 -8.60
CA VAL A 5 7.51 11.55 -7.16
C VAL A 5 8.57 10.68 -6.52
N ASP A 6 9.48 11.33 -5.81
CA ASP A 6 10.61 10.64 -5.20
C ASP A 6 10.13 9.54 -4.26
N GLN A 7 10.82 8.41 -4.27
CA GLN A 7 10.53 7.28 -3.40
C GLN A 7 10.49 7.70 -1.93
N GLN A 8 11.37 8.61 -1.52
CA GLN A 8 11.38 9.12 -0.14
C GLN A 8 10.08 9.86 0.20
N ARG A 9 9.49 10.58 -0.75
CA ARG A 9 8.21 11.27 -0.57
C ARG A 9 7.06 10.28 -0.41
N LEU A 10 7.05 9.20 -1.19
CA LEU A 10 6.04 8.14 -1.06
C LEU A 10 6.15 7.38 0.27
N GLU A 11 7.38 7.18 0.77
CA GLU A 11 7.60 6.62 2.11
C GLU A 11 7.07 7.54 3.20
N GLN A 12 7.33 8.86 3.10
CA GLN A 12 6.80 9.82 4.07
C GLN A 12 5.27 9.83 4.06
N ILE A 13 4.65 9.89 2.88
CA ILE A 13 3.18 9.85 2.75
C ILE A 13 2.61 8.55 3.30
N THR A 14 3.29 7.42 3.08
CA THR A 14 2.91 6.14 3.68
C THR A 14 2.96 6.21 5.21
N GLU A 15 3.98 6.84 5.77
CA GLU A 15 4.13 7.01 7.22
C GLU A 15 3.04 7.94 7.79
N ASP A 16 2.74 9.03 7.09
CA ASP A 16 1.65 9.96 7.44
C ASP A 16 0.29 9.23 7.43
N LEU A 17 0.04 8.37 6.43
CA LEU A 17 -1.18 7.55 6.37
C LEU A 17 -1.22 6.50 7.50
N VAL A 18 -0.11 5.85 7.81
CA VAL A 18 -0.03 4.91 8.95
C VAL A 18 -0.40 5.61 10.26
N GLN A 19 0.04 6.85 10.46
CA GLN A 19 -0.30 7.65 11.63
C GLN A 19 -1.75 8.13 11.61
N LEU A 20 -2.22 8.64 10.47
CA LEU A 20 -3.58 9.16 10.29
C LEU A 20 -4.65 8.10 10.54
N TYR A 21 -4.37 6.85 10.17
CA TYR A 21 -5.26 5.71 10.40
C TYR A 21 -4.91 4.92 11.68
N GLU A 22 -4.01 5.44 12.52
CA GLU A 22 -3.60 4.85 13.79
C GLU A 22 -3.19 3.37 13.67
N VAL A 23 -2.45 3.03 12.60
CA VAL A 23 -2.02 1.66 12.34
C VAL A 23 -0.81 1.33 13.22
N HIS A 24 -1.04 0.62 14.32
CA HIS A 24 0.01 0.28 15.29
C HIS A 24 0.82 -0.98 14.93
N GLY A 25 0.38 -1.76 13.96
CA GLY A 25 1.06 -2.99 13.59
C GLY A 25 0.50 -3.66 12.33
N PRO A 26 1.24 -4.61 11.75
CA PRO A 26 0.77 -5.42 10.66
C PRO A 26 -0.29 -6.47 11.09
N PRO A 27 -1.18 -6.90 10.17
CA PRO A 27 -1.31 -6.45 8.79
C PRO A 27 -1.97 -5.07 8.67
N VAL A 28 -1.49 -4.21 7.78
CA VAL A 28 -2.08 -2.88 7.54
C VAL A 28 -3.53 -3.02 7.05
N PRO A 29 -4.55 -2.38 7.64
CA PRO A 29 -5.95 -2.65 7.32
C PRO A 29 -6.43 -1.96 6.03
N ILE A 30 -5.81 -2.26 4.88
CA ILE A 30 -6.05 -1.62 3.56
C ILE A 30 -7.55 -1.58 3.20
N GLU A 31 -8.26 -2.68 3.42
CA GLU A 31 -9.69 -2.78 3.14
C GLU A 31 -10.50 -1.72 3.91
N SER A 32 -10.25 -1.61 5.22
CA SER A 32 -10.92 -0.64 6.08
C SER A 32 -10.46 0.79 5.80
N MET A 33 -9.18 1.00 5.47
CA MET A 33 -8.66 2.32 5.11
C MET A 33 -9.29 2.84 3.81
N LEU A 34 -9.49 1.96 2.83
CA LEU A 34 -10.14 2.31 1.57
C LEU A 34 -11.63 2.63 1.75
N GLN A 35 -12.35 1.86 2.59
CA GLN A 35 -13.77 2.07 2.89
C GLN A 35 -14.00 3.34 3.70
N ARG A 36 -13.14 3.61 4.69
CA ARG A 36 -13.34 4.67 5.68
C ARG A 36 -12.27 5.73 5.55
N PRO A 37 -12.30 6.54 4.49
CA PRO A 37 -11.38 7.66 4.38
C PRO A 37 -11.58 8.64 5.54
N PRO A 38 -10.49 9.25 6.02
CA PRO A 38 -10.52 10.48 6.80
C PRO A 38 -11.34 11.55 6.08
N HIS A 39 -11.96 12.42 6.87
CA HIS A 39 -12.70 13.57 6.37
C HIS A 39 -11.85 14.33 5.35
N GLU A 40 -12.43 14.67 4.19
CA GLU A 40 -11.79 15.38 3.05
C GLU A 40 -10.86 14.57 2.13
N MET A 41 -10.71 13.24 2.29
CA MET A 41 -9.94 12.44 1.32
C MET A 41 -10.75 12.00 0.11
N TRP A 42 -11.83 11.25 0.29
CA TRP A 42 -12.81 10.88 -0.76
C TRP A 42 -14.14 10.46 -0.10
N GLU A 43 -15.18 10.28 -0.91
CA GLU A 43 -16.45 9.70 -0.45
C GLU A 43 -16.31 8.18 -0.22
N GLU A 44 -16.96 7.66 0.82
CA GLU A 44 -16.94 6.24 1.18
C GLU A 44 -17.30 5.35 -0.03
N LEU A 45 -16.39 4.44 -0.37
CA LEU A 45 -16.51 3.57 -1.54
C LEU A 45 -17.15 2.23 -1.16
N ASP A 46 -18.19 1.81 -1.89
CA ASP A 46 -18.73 0.46 -1.77
C ASP A 46 -17.82 -0.56 -2.47
N ILE A 47 -16.97 -1.23 -1.67
CA ILE A 47 -16.02 -2.25 -2.15
C ILE A 47 -16.73 -3.47 -2.74
N ASN A 48 -18.01 -3.74 -2.40
CA ASN A 48 -18.73 -4.88 -2.96
C ASN A 48 -18.86 -4.77 -4.49
N ASN A 49 -18.99 -3.55 -5.01
CA ASN A 49 -19.02 -3.29 -6.46
C ASN A 49 -17.64 -3.42 -7.13
N LEU A 50 -16.55 -3.37 -6.36
CA LEU A 50 -15.17 -3.45 -6.87
C LEU A 50 -14.65 -4.90 -6.86
N SER A 51 -15.19 -5.74 -5.97
CA SER A 51 -14.73 -7.12 -5.73
C SER A 51 -14.91 -8.12 -6.90
N GLY A 52 -15.81 -7.83 -7.84
CA GLY A 52 -16.14 -8.75 -8.95
C GLY A 52 -14.96 -9.10 -9.87
N SER A 53 -13.93 -8.24 -9.92
CA SER A 53 -12.79 -8.38 -10.83
C SER A 53 -11.49 -8.89 -10.18
N PHE A 54 -11.46 -9.14 -8.86
CA PHE A 54 -10.20 -9.41 -8.13
C PHE A 54 -9.86 -10.90 -7.91
N ILE A 55 -10.59 -11.84 -8.52
CA ILE A 55 -10.34 -13.28 -8.36
C ILE A 55 -9.11 -13.68 -9.20
N SER A 56 -7.93 -13.61 -8.60
CA SER A 56 -6.70 -14.21 -9.16
C SER A 56 -6.45 -15.56 -8.48
N ILE A 57 -6.43 -16.65 -9.26
CA ILE A 57 -6.48 -18.04 -8.79
C ILE A 57 -5.11 -18.55 -8.24
N GLY A 58 -4.06 -17.73 -8.20
CA GLY A 58 -2.68 -18.21 -7.96
C GLY A 58 -2.05 -17.99 -6.57
N ASP A 59 -2.39 -16.93 -5.83
CA ASP A 59 -1.79 -16.62 -4.51
C ASP A 59 -2.87 -16.08 -3.56
N ARG A 60 -3.00 -16.66 -2.36
CA ARG A 60 -3.96 -16.26 -1.32
C ARG A 60 -3.85 -14.78 -0.90
N TYR A 61 -2.72 -14.14 -1.18
CA TYR A 61 -2.46 -12.73 -0.89
C TYR A 61 -2.59 -11.82 -2.12
N ALA A 62 -2.84 -12.37 -3.32
CA ALA A 62 -3.03 -11.58 -4.54
C ALA A 62 -4.23 -10.61 -4.46
N PRO A 63 -5.40 -10.97 -3.91
CA PRO A 63 -6.53 -10.04 -3.81
C PRO A 63 -6.19 -8.76 -3.03
N ARG A 64 -5.38 -8.90 -1.96
CA ARG A 64 -4.95 -7.79 -1.12
C ARG A 64 -4.04 -6.81 -1.86
N MET A 65 -3.16 -7.31 -2.73
CA MET A 65 -2.33 -6.43 -3.55
C MET A 65 -3.15 -5.67 -4.59
N SER A 66 -4.19 -6.30 -5.16
CA SER A 66 -5.11 -5.60 -6.05
C SER A 66 -5.86 -4.47 -5.32
N LEU A 67 -6.32 -4.74 -4.10
CA LEU A 67 -6.94 -3.72 -3.24
C LEU A 67 -5.96 -2.61 -2.87
N ALA A 68 -4.70 -2.94 -2.57
CA ALA A 68 -3.67 -1.94 -2.28
C ALA A 68 -3.35 -1.05 -3.49
N ARG A 69 -3.37 -1.60 -4.71
CA ARG A 69 -3.22 -0.82 -5.95
C ARG A 69 -4.42 0.10 -6.18
N LEU A 70 -5.63 -0.40 -5.95
CA LEU A 70 -6.84 0.41 -6.00
C LEU A 70 -6.77 1.57 -4.99
N PHE A 71 -6.35 1.29 -3.75
CA PHE A 71 -6.15 2.29 -2.72
C PHE A 71 -5.10 3.33 -3.10
N ALA A 72 -3.94 2.89 -3.62
CA ALA A 72 -2.90 3.79 -4.12
C ALA A 72 -3.41 4.73 -5.23
N ARG A 73 -4.20 4.21 -6.18
CA ARG A 73 -4.81 5.02 -7.24
C ARG A 73 -5.82 6.00 -6.70
N GLN A 74 -6.69 5.57 -5.78
CA GLN A 74 -7.70 6.43 -5.17
C GLN A 74 -7.06 7.58 -4.39
N ILE A 75 -5.99 7.29 -3.65
CA ILE A 75 -5.19 8.34 -3.01
C ILE A 75 -4.65 9.29 -4.06
N ALA A 76 -3.99 8.79 -5.11
CA ALA A 76 -3.36 9.62 -6.14
C ALA A 76 -4.35 10.48 -6.94
N SER A 77 -5.58 9.99 -7.17
CA SER A 77 -6.64 10.69 -7.92
C SER A 77 -7.48 11.63 -7.05
N SER A 78 -7.42 11.50 -5.72
CA SER A 78 -8.18 12.34 -4.80
C SER A 78 -7.69 13.78 -4.74
N GLU A 79 -8.55 14.68 -4.23
CA GLU A 79 -8.14 16.06 -3.91
C GLU A 79 -7.03 16.08 -2.86
N TRP A 80 -7.10 15.19 -1.86
CA TRP A 80 -6.06 15.05 -0.85
C TRP A 80 -4.72 14.66 -1.48
N GLY A 81 -4.70 13.66 -2.37
CA GLY A 81 -3.47 13.26 -3.06
C GLY A 81 -2.91 14.36 -3.96
N SER A 82 -3.79 15.13 -4.60
CA SER A 82 -3.40 16.29 -5.38
C SER A 82 -2.69 17.35 -4.52
N LYS A 83 -3.19 17.62 -3.31
CA LYS A 83 -2.53 18.51 -2.32
C LYS A 83 -1.15 17.96 -1.89
N GLN A 84 -0.96 16.64 -1.93
CA GLN A 84 0.31 15.97 -1.64
C GLN A 84 1.24 15.82 -2.87
N ALA A 85 0.88 16.42 -4.01
CA ALA A 85 1.59 16.31 -5.29
C ALA A 85 1.66 14.88 -5.85
N LEU A 86 0.62 14.06 -5.61
CA LEU A 86 0.53 12.68 -6.11
C LEU A 86 -0.18 12.54 -7.46
N SER A 87 -0.72 13.62 -8.02
CA SER A 87 -1.51 13.56 -9.27
C SER A 87 -0.74 12.99 -10.45
N SER A 88 0.59 13.11 -10.49
CA SER A 88 1.40 12.50 -11.54
C SER A 88 1.49 10.98 -11.46
N LEU A 89 1.19 10.34 -10.32
CA LEU A 89 1.18 8.89 -10.19
C LEU A 89 0.00 8.24 -10.89
N VAL A 90 -1.10 8.97 -11.13
CA VAL A 90 -2.35 8.39 -11.66
C VAL A 90 -2.13 7.62 -12.96
N HIS A 91 -1.17 8.07 -13.79
CA HIS A 91 -0.84 7.46 -15.08
C HIS A 91 0.45 6.63 -15.07
N ASP A 92 1.12 6.52 -13.92
CA ASP A 92 2.37 5.76 -13.77
C ASP A 92 2.09 4.45 -13.03
N GLU A 93 1.89 3.39 -13.82
CA GLU A 93 1.61 2.05 -13.30
C GLU A 93 2.72 1.51 -12.39
N GLU A 94 3.99 1.74 -12.74
CA GLU A 94 5.09 1.26 -11.92
C GLU A 94 5.16 2.01 -10.58
N ALA A 95 4.92 3.32 -10.59
CA ALA A 95 4.85 4.11 -9.37
C ALA A 95 3.67 3.70 -8.48
N ILE A 96 2.50 3.42 -9.05
CA ILE A 96 1.34 2.89 -8.31
C ILE A 96 1.66 1.53 -7.69
N HIS A 97 2.33 0.65 -8.42
CA HIS A 97 2.77 -0.65 -7.89
C HIS A 97 3.77 -0.47 -6.74
N ALA A 98 4.73 0.44 -6.88
CA ALA A 98 5.68 0.76 -5.83
C ALA A 98 4.99 1.34 -4.59
N PHE A 99 4.05 2.27 -4.78
CA PHE A 99 3.30 2.89 -3.70
C PHE A 99 2.41 1.87 -2.97
N ALA A 100 1.70 1.00 -3.70
CA ALA A 100 0.92 -0.09 -3.12
C ALA A 100 1.78 -1.00 -2.23
N ARG A 101 3.00 -1.35 -2.65
CA ARG A 101 3.93 -2.13 -1.81
C ARG A 101 4.32 -1.39 -0.52
N MET A 102 4.48 -0.06 -0.56
CA MET A 102 4.77 0.73 0.62
C MET A 102 3.58 0.77 1.57
N LEU A 103 2.36 0.98 1.06
CA LEU A 103 1.13 1.01 1.86
C LEU A 103 0.91 -0.31 2.59
N VAL A 104 1.10 -1.46 1.94
CA VAL A 104 0.91 -2.76 2.60
C VAL A 104 2.06 -3.11 3.55
N MET A 105 3.29 -2.68 3.23
CA MET A 105 4.47 -2.95 4.05
C MET A 105 5.28 -1.66 4.33
N PRO A 106 4.78 -0.79 5.22
CA PRO A 106 5.41 0.49 5.56
C PRO A 106 6.77 0.31 6.23
N ALA A 107 7.73 1.17 5.91
CA ALA A 107 9.07 1.07 6.49
C ALA A 107 9.05 1.24 8.01
N SER A 108 8.19 2.13 8.54
CA SER A 108 7.98 2.34 9.97
C SER A 108 7.57 1.06 10.70
N LEU A 109 6.60 0.32 10.16
CA LEU A 109 6.15 -0.94 10.72
C LEU A 109 7.18 -2.06 10.58
N ILE A 110 7.97 -2.09 9.51
CA ILE A 110 9.08 -3.05 9.40
C ILE A 110 10.14 -2.77 10.48
N ARG A 111 10.45 -1.49 10.73
CA ARG A 111 11.44 -1.07 11.74
C ARG A 111 10.98 -1.40 13.17
N SER A 112 9.68 -1.31 13.45
CA SER A 112 9.11 -1.62 14.78
C SER A 112 9.07 -3.11 15.11
N LEU A 113 9.25 -4.01 14.12
CA LEU A 113 9.33 -5.45 14.37
C LEU A 113 10.59 -5.81 15.16
N SER A 114 10.45 -6.79 16.07
CA SER A 114 11.56 -7.42 16.76
C SER A 114 12.51 -8.13 15.79
N GLU A 115 13.78 -8.31 16.16
CA GLU A 115 14.77 -8.97 15.29
C GLU A 115 14.34 -10.38 14.83
N GLY A 116 13.62 -11.10 15.70
CA GLY A 116 13.03 -12.40 15.37
C GLY A 116 11.90 -12.32 14.33
N ALA A 117 11.07 -11.28 14.39
CA ALA A 117 9.99 -11.03 13.43
C ALA A 117 10.51 -10.50 12.08
N ARG A 118 11.69 -9.87 12.04
CA ARG A 118 12.35 -9.43 10.78
C ARG A 118 12.85 -10.59 9.91
N ARG A 119 12.81 -11.85 10.38
CA ARG A 119 13.17 -13.04 9.58
C ARG A 119 12.21 -13.23 8.41
N ARG A 120 12.71 -13.79 7.31
CA ARG A 120 12.08 -13.76 5.97
C ARG A 120 10.67 -14.35 5.94
N ASP A 121 10.42 -15.45 6.66
CA ASP A 121 9.15 -16.19 6.60
C ASP A 121 8.04 -15.59 7.46
N THR A 122 8.41 -14.90 8.54
CA THR A 122 7.46 -14.24 9.43
C THR A 122 6.80 -13.04 8.75
N ASN A 123 7.58 -12.25 7.99
CA ASN A 123 7.08 -11.04 7.31
C ASN A 123 5.98 -11.32 6.27
N LYS A 124 6.03 -12.45 5.53
CA LYS A 124 4.99 -12.77 4.53
C LYS A 124 3.63 -12.98 5.18
N ARG A 125 3.60 -13.75 6.28
CA ARG A 125 2.39 -14.04 7.05
C ARG A 125 1.93 -12.84 7.87
N LEU A 126 2.86 -12.00 8.32
CA LEU A 126 2.54 -10.86 9.17
C LEU A 126 1.88 -9.72 8.37
N PHE A 127 2.41 -9.41 7.18
CA PHE A 127 1.87 -8.33 6.33
C PHE A 127 0.83 -8.81 5.29
N ASN A 128 0.60 -10.12 5.19
CA ASN A 128 -0.31 -10.74 4.23
C ASN A 128 0.00 -10.39 2.76
N VAL A 129 1.27 -10.38 2.35
CA VAL A 129 1.70 -10.03 0.98
C VAL A 129 2.24 -11.22 0.19
N PRO A 130 2.11 -11.24 -1.15
CA PRO A 130 2.80 -12.21 -2.00
C PRO A 130 4.33 -12.16 -1.81
N GLY A 131 4.99 -13.31 -2.04
CA GLY A 131 6.44 -13.43 -1.85
C GLY A 131 7.25 -12.44 -2.70
N ALA A 132 6.90 -12.34 -4.00
CA ALA A 132 7.59 -11.48 -4.96
C ALA A 132 7.51 -9.99 -4.58
N GLU A 133 6.34 -9.50 -4.16
CA GLU A 133 6.12 -8.10 -3.77
C GLU A 133 6.94 -7.72 -2.53
N ARG A 134 7.07 -8.66 -1.59
CA ARG A 134 7.97 -8.52 -0.43
C ARG A 134 9.43 -8.37 -0.86
N CYS A 135 9.89 -9.16 -1.83
CA CYS A 135 11.28 -9.09 -2.32
C CYS A 135 11.58 -7.73 -2.95
N GLN A 136 10.67 -7.27 -3.81
CA GLN A 136 10.78 -5.97 -4.46
C GLN A 136 10.79 -4.84 -3.42
N ARG A 137 9.90 -4.89 -2.42
CA ARG A 137 9.85 -3.90 -1.36
C ARG A 137 11.10 -3.86 -0.49
N LEU A 138 11.68 -5.02 -0.18
CA LEU A 138 12.91 -5.13 0.62
C LEU A 138 14.19 -4.99 -0.21
N ARG A 139 14.07 -4.80 -1.54
CA ARG A 139 15.18 -4.79 -2.51
C ARG A 139 16.12 -6.00 -2.33
N LYS A 140 15.55 -7.19 -2.15
CA LYS A 140 16.32 -8.43 -1.97
C LYS A 140 16.27 -9.29 -3.24
N PRO A 141 17.42 -9.70 -3.81
CA PRO A 141 17.48 -10.45 -5.07
C PRO A 141 17.02 -11.91 -4.93
N ALA A 142 16.88 -12.44 -3.72
CA ALA A 142 16.42 -13.80 -3.46
C ALA A 142 15.41 -13.86 -2.30
N CYS A 143 14.14 -13.85 -2.68
CA CYS A 143 13.16 -14.78 -2.13
C CYS A 143 12.65 -15.67 -3.27
#